data_AF-A0AAV4JHN2-F1
#
_entry.id   AF-A0AAV4JHN2-F1
#
_cell.length_a   1.000
_cell.length_b   1.000
_cell.length_c   1.000
_cell.angle_alpha   90.00
_cell.angle_beta   90.00
_cell.angle_gamma   90.00
#
_symmetry.space_group_name_H-M   'P 1'
#
loop_
_entity.id
_entity.type
_entity.pdbx_description
1 polymer ?
#
loop_
_entity_poly.entity_id
_entity_poly.type
_entity_poly.pdbx_seq_one_letter_code
_entity_poly.pdbx_strand_id
1 'polypeptide(L)'
;MAQPVFVLSRNMPANCEKITNYKMCLAASKIVGREGVLGAQQIETLWRLYPSSQQKRVELLTKGIVIEEKLINVASQNPFIIRGGDGVEIPSTKLTISDLPISVASDTVETALIKKGLKMRSRIKMEAIRDPDGNLTEWLSRRRFVYIDVPKTSIETRIQIGQFKVRLYYKELRATMACKKCLQKGHTAIHCLNKEICYNCETLDINLQPTRRV
;
A
#
# COMPACT_ATOMS: atom_id res chain seq x y z
N MET A 1 15.43 -13.85 5.67
CA MET A 1 15.26 -12.51 6.27
C MET A 1 13.95 -12.48 7.04
N ALA A 2 13.96 -12.06 8.30
CA ALA A 2 12.74 -11.91 9.10
C ALA A 2 12.02 -10.59 8.80
N GLN A 3 10.78 -10.45 9.30
CA GLN A 3 10.10 -9.16 9.25
C GLN A 3 10.88 -8.09 10.03
N PRO A 4 10.86 -6.83 9.58
CA PRO A 4 11.57 -5.75 10.26
C PRO A 4 11.03 -5.51 11.67
N VAL A 5 11.87 -4.87 12.50
CA VAL A 5 11.45 -4.24 13.76
C VAL A 5 11.58 -2.73 13.64
N PHE A 6 10.85 -2.01 14.47
CA PHE A 6 10.58 -0.60 14.25
C PHE A 6 10.98 0.27 15.43
N VAL A 7 11.58 1.43 15.16
CA VAL A 7 11.91 2.43 16.18
C VAL A 7 11.44 3.80 15.70
N LEU A 8 10.68 4.50 16.54
CA LEU A 8 10.27 5.86 16.23
C LEU A 8 11.40 6.83 16.53
N SER A 9 11.68 7.76 15.62
CA SER A 9 12.74 8.77 15.80
C SER A 9 12.53 9.62 17.05
N ARG A 10 11.28 9.85 17.48
CA ARG A 10 10.97 10.56 18.73
C ARG A 10 11.44 9.83 20.00
N ASN A 11 11.71 8.53 19.91
CA ASN A 11 12.21 7.75 21.04
C ASN A 11 13.73 7.88 21.19
N MET A 12 14.42 8.43 20.19
CA MET A 12 15.87 8.66 20.22
C MET A 12 16.24 9.69 21.29
N PRO A 13 17.50 9.75 21.74
CA PRO A 13 17.99 10.82 22.61
C PRO A 13 17.92 12.17 21.87
N ALA A 14 17.50 13.23 22.58
CA ALA A 14 17.29 14.56 21.97
C ALA A 14 18.61 15.24 21.54
N ASN A 15 19.71 14.94 22.24
CA ASN A 15 21.02 15.54 22.00
C ASN A 15 21.92 14.65 21.13
N CYS A 16 21.34 13.63 20.50
CA CYS A 16 22.10 12.69 19.70
C CYS A 16 22.55 13.33 18.39
N GLU A 17 23.84 13.18 18.09
CA GLU A 17 24.34 13.43 16.73
C GLU A 17 23.47 12.69 15.72
N LYS A 18 23.27 13.27 14.52
CA LYS A 18 22.45 12.69 13.45
C LYS A 18 22.66 11.17 13.34
N ILE A 19 21.63 10.41 13.70
CA ILE A 19 21.65 8.96 13.62
C ILE A 19 21.75 8.54 12.16
N THR A 20 22.80 7.80 11.83
CA THR A 20 23.01 7.23 10.51
C THR A 20 22.55 5.77 10.49
N ASN A 21 22.34 5.23 9.29
CA ASN A 21 22.07 3.80 9.11
C ASN A 21 23.18 2.95 9.77
N TYR A 22 24.44 3.40 9.68
CA TYR A 22 25.56 2.73 10.34
C TYR A 22 25.43 2.69 11.85
N LYS A 23 25.16 3.83 12.52
CA LYS A 23 24.97 3.88 13.98
C LYS A 23 23.82 2.97 14.41
N MET A 24 22.74 2.94 13.64
CA MET A 24 21.58 2.10 13.90
C MET A 24 21.89 0.60 13.78
N CYS A 25 22.56 0.20 12.70
CA CYS A 25 23.04 -1.18 12.53
C CYS A 25 24.00 -1.56 13.65
N LEU A 26 24.96 -0.69 14.00
CA LEU A 26 25.93 -0.95 15.05
C LEU A 26 25.25 -1.17 16.41
N ALA A 27 24.27 -0.32 16.77
CA ALA A 27 23.50 -0.44 17.99
C ALA A 27 22.74 -1.78 18.06
N ALA A 28 22.12 -2.20 16.96
CA ALA A 28 21.43 -3.48 16.90
C ALA A 28 22.41 -4.66 16.90
N SER A 29 23.54 -4.58 16.19
CA SER A 29 24.57 -5.62 16.15
C SER A 29 25.27 -5.86 17.49
N LYS A 30 25.28 -4.87 18.41
CA LYS A 30 25.72 -5.09 19.80
C LYS A 30 24.81 -6.05 20.57
N ILE A 31 23.55 -6.19 20.15
CA ILE A 31 22.55 -7.05 20.78
C ILE A 31 22.53 -8.42 20.11
N VAL A 32 22.51 -8.46 18.77
CA VAL A 32 22.30 -9.70 18.00
C VAL A 32 23.54 -10.25 17.29
N GLY A 33 24.69 -9.59 17.42
CA GLY A 33 25.93 -9.90 16.70
C GLY A 33 26.01 -9.20 15.33
N ARG A 34 27.23 -9.09 14.77
CA ARG A 34 27.50 -8.36 13.51
C ARG A 34 26.66 -8.85 12.33
N GLU A 35 26.48 -10.16 12.20
CA GLU A 35 25.68 -10.79 11.14
C GLU A 35 24.18 -10.89 11.49
N GLY A 36 23.78 -10.37 12.65
CA GLY A 36 22.41 -10.42 13.13
C GLY A 36 21.47 -9.40 12.45
N VAL A 37 22.02 -8.43 11.74
CA VAL A 37 21.30 -7.32 11.11
C VAL A 37 21.81 -7.12 9.69
N LEU A 38 20.90 -7.12 8.72
CA LEU A 38 21.20 -6.92 7.31
C LEU A 38 21.30 -5.43 6.95
N GLY A 39 20.59 -4.58 7.70
CA GLY A 39 20.60 -3.15 7.46
C GLY A 39 19.63 -2.39 8.34
N ALA A 40 19.71 -1.07 8.22
CA ALA A 40 18.81 -0.12 8.82
C ALA A 40 18.38 0.90 7.77
N GLN A 41 17.12 1.31 7.82
CA GLN A 41 16.58 2.34 6.92
C GLN A 41 15.67 3.26 7.70
N GLN A 42 15.90 4.57 7.56
CA GLN A 42 14.95 5.57 8.00
C GLN A 42 13.98 5.91 6.87
N ILE A 43 12.69 5.88 7.18
CA ILE A 43 11.64 6.43 6.33
C ILE A 43 10.90 7.48 7.16
N GLU A 44 11.09 8.74 6.81
CA GLU A 44 10.58 9.89 7.57
C GLU A 44 10.99 9.79 9.06
N THR A 45 10.03 9.56 9.97
CA THR A 45 10.25 9.49 11.43
C THR A 45 10.33 8.07 11.98
N LEU A 46 10.47 7.07 11.11
CA LEU A 46 10.50 5.66 11.50
C LEU A 46 11.75 4.96 10.97
N TRP A 47 12.47 4.36 11.90
CA TRP A 47 13.56 3.45 11.61
C TRP A 47 13.04 2.02 11.46
N ARG A 48 13.51 1.35 10.41
CA ARG A 48 13.31 -0.07 10.14
C ARG A 48 14.66 -0.75 10.28
N LEU A 49 14.74 -1.69 11.21
CA LEU A 49 15.85 -2.61 11.34
C LEU A 49 15.47 -3.92 10.66
N TYR A 50 16.41 -4.50 9.90
CA TYR A 50 16.20 -5.74 9.15
C TYR A 50 16.99 -6.89 9.78
N PRO A 51 16.41 -7.69 10.71
CA PRO A 51 17.11 -8.80 11.33
C PRO A 51 17.35 -9.93 10.31
N SER A 52 18.50 -10.59 10.40
CA SER A 52 18.86 -11.66 9.46
C SER A 52 17.99 -12.91 9.62
N SER A 53 17.57 -13.24 10.85
CA SER A 53 16.73 -14.40 11.17
C SER A 53 15.61 -14.08 12.17
N GLN A 54 14.63 -14.98 12.30
CA GLN A 54 13.52 -14.84 13.25
C GLN A 54 14.01 -14.85 14.70
N GLN A 55 15.05 -15.63 15.01
CA GLN A 55 15.67 -15.65 16.33
C GLN A 55 16.26 -14.28 16.70
N LYS A 56 16.99 -13.64 15.77
CA LYS A 56 17.55 -12.30 15.99
C LYS A 56 16.46 -11.23 16.11
N ARG A 57 15.36 -11.39 15.37
CA ARG A 57 14.18 -10.53 15.52
C ARG A 57 13.60 -10.60 16.94
N VAL A 58 13.42 -11.81 17.49
CA VAL A 58 12.91 -12.00 18.86
C VAL A 58 13.86 -11.40 19.89
N GLU A 59 15.16 -11.59 19.70
CA GLU A 59 16.18 -11.04 20.59
C GLU A 59 16.14 -9.50 20.64
N LEU A 60 16.05 -8.83 19.48
CA LEU A 60 15.86 -7.38 19.42
C LEU A 60 14.56 -6.94 20.10
N LEU A 61 13.44 -7.65 19.86
CA LEU A 61 12.16 -7.32 20.49
C LEU A 61 12.17 -7.43 22.01
N THR A 62 12.96 -8.37 22.54
CA THR A 62 13.04 -8.62 23.97
C THR A 62 14.02 -7.66 24.64
N LYS A 63 15.17 -7.41 24.01
CA LYS A 63 16.29 -6.66 24.61
C LYS A 63 16.33 -5.18 24.22
N GLY A 64 15.62 -4.76 23.16
CA GLY A 64 15.73 -3.43 22.59
C GLY A 64 17.08 -3.17 21.92
N ILE A 65 17.43 -1.89 21.76
CA ILE A 65 18.75 -1.42 21.31
C ILE A 65 19.23 -0.28 22.22
N VAL A 66 20.54 -0.09 22.31
CA VAL A 66 21.13 1.00 23.11
C VAL A 66 21.79 2.01 22.19
N ILE A 67 21.39 3.28 22.31
CA ILE A 67 21.94 4.41 21.56
C ILE A 67 22.25 5.52 22.57
N GLU A 68 23.52 5.93 22.63
CA GLU A 68 24.01 6.94 23.61
C GLU A 68 23.49 6.67 25.02
N GLU A 69 23.73 5.44 25.50
CA GLU A 69 23.37 4.96 26.85
C GLU A 69 21.86 4.88 27.14
N LYS A 70 21.01 5.34 26.21
CA LYS A 70 19.56 5.19 26.30
C LYS A 70 19.13 3.85 25.72
N LEU A 71 18.45 3.05 26.53
CA LEU A 71 17.73 1.87 26.05
C LEU A 71 16.49 2.31 25.27
N ILE A 72 16.37 1.81 24.04
CA ILE A 72 15.26 2.09 23.14
C ILE A 72 14.55 0.79 22.82
N ASN A 73 13.29 0.73 23.22
CA ASN A 73 12.42 -0.39 22.89
C ASN A 73 12.10 -0.39 21.39
N VAL A 74 12.21 -1.56 20.78
CA VAL A 74 11.85 -1.78 19.38
C VAL A 74 10.44 -2.37 19.31
N ALA A 75 9.65 -1.95 18.33
CA ALA A 75 8.30 -2.45 18.12
C ALA A 75 8.29 -3.58 17.08
N SER A 76 7.42 -4.57 17.31
CA SER A 76 7.23 -5.73 16.40
C SER A 76 6.49 -5.37 15.12
N GLN A 77 5.73 -4.28 15.15
CA GLN A 77 4.86 -3.82 14.07
C GLN A 77 5.10 -2.34 13.79
N ASN A 78 4.77 -1.94 12.57
CA ASN A 78 4.86 -0.53 12.18
C ASN A 78 3.84 0.27 13.00
N PRO A 79 4.26 1.26 13.80
CA PRO A 79 3.38 2.03 14.68
C PRO A 79 2.40 2.94 13.91
N PHE A 80 2.59 3.12 12.60
CA PHE A 80 1.66 3.86 11.75
C PHE A 80 0.56 2.98 11.13
N ILE A 81 0.51 1.69 11.47
CA ILE A 81 -0.64 0.86 11.17
C ILE A 81 -1.80 1.34 12.05
N ILE A 82 -2.88 1.77 11.40
CA ILE A 82 -4.05 2.30 12.09
C ILE A 82 -4.93 1.14 12.53
N ARG A 83 -5.32 1.14 13.80
CA ARG A 83 -6.24 0.18 14.38
C ARG A 83 -7.57 0.84 14.72
N GLY A 84 -8.66 0.09 14.61
CA GLY A 84 -9.99 0.51 15.04
C GLY A 84 -10.10 0.60 16.56
N GLY A 85 -11.26 1.05 17.06
CA GLY A 85 -11.54 1.10 18.50
C GLY A 85 -11.58 -0.28 19.17
N ASP A 86 -11.69 -1.33 18.36
CA ASP A 86 -11.61 -2.76 18.73
C ASP A 86 -10.16 -3.30 18.74
N GLY A 87 -9.18 -2.47 18.43
CA GLY A 87 -7.77 -2.87 18.34
C GLY A 87 -7.43 -3.67 17.07
N VAL A 88 -8.38 -3.90 16.17
CA VAL A 88 -8.16 -4.62 14.90
C VAL A 88 -7.53 -3.66 13.88
N GLU A 89 -6.56 -4.14 13.11
CA GLU A 89 -5.96 -3.36 12.02
C GLU A 89 -7.03 -2.98 11.00
N ILE A 90 -7.12 -1.67 10.69
CA ILE A 90 -7.98 -1.20 9.61
C ILE A 90 -7.24 -1.47 8.29
N PRO A 91 -7.76 -2.35 7.43
CA PRO A 91 -7.06 -2.72 6.22
C PRO A 91 -6.95 -1.53 5.29
N SER A 92 -5.74 -1.33 4.74
CA SER A 92 -5.46 -0.27 3.76
C SER A 92 -4.93 -0.85 2.46
N THR A 93 -5.14 -0.14 1.36
CA THR A 93 -4.69 -0.55 0.03
C THR A 93 -4.10 0.63 -0.75
N LYS A 94 -3.18 0.33 -1.66
CA LYS A 94 -2.61 1.33 -2.59
C LYS A 94 -3.61 1.56 -3.71
N LEU A 95 -4.18 2.76 -3.76
CA LEU A 95 -4.93 3.26 -4.90
C LEU A 95 -3.97 3.97 -5.86
N THR A 96 -3.87 3.46 -7.08
CA THR A 96 -3.16 4.07 -8.19
C THR A 96 -4.13 4.90 -9.02
N ILE A 97 -3.71 6.11 -9.37
CA ILE A 97 -4.45 7.10 -10.15
C ILE A 97 -3.65 7.34 -11.42
N SER A 98 -4.22 6.96 -12.57
CA SER A 98 -3.57 7.04 -13.88
C SER A 98 -4.23 8.07 -14.77
N ASP A 99 -3.49 8.50 -15.81
CA ASP A 99 -3.93 9.43 -16.85
C ASP A 99 -4.22 10.84 -16.34
N LEU A 100 -3.50 11.27 -15.32
CA LEU A 100 -3.56 12.63 -14.80
C LEU A 100 -2.26 13.39 -15.12
N PRO A 101 -2.32 14.60 -15.71
CA PRO A 101 -1.12 15.40 -15.94
C PRO A 101 -0.37 15.71 -14.63
N ILE A 102 0.95 15.86 -14.74
CA ILE A 102 1.81 16.19 -13.60
C ILE A 102 1.44 17.56 -13.02
N SER A 103 0.99 18.50 -13.87
CA SER A 103 0.61 19.87 -13.49
C SER A 103 -0.61 19.97 -12.58
N VAL A 104 -1.42 18.92 -12.43
CA VAL A 104 -2.61 18.97 -11.54
C VAL A 104 -2.16 18.97 -10.07
N ALA A 105 -2.67 19.87 -9.25
CA ALA A 105 -2.32 19.89 -7.82
C ALA A 105 -2.82 18.63 -7.10
N SER A 106 -2.04 18.14 -6.12
CA SER A 106 -2.45 16.99 -5.30
C SER A 106 -3.74 17.26 -4.52
N ASP A 107 -3.94 18.48 -4.02
CA ASP A 107 -5.13 18.86 -3.25
C ASP A 107 -6.43 18.74 -4.06
N THR A 108 -6.36 19.04 -5.37
CA THR A 108 -7.49 18.85 -6.29
C THR A 108 -7.86 17.38 -6.41
N VAL A 109 -6.85 16.51 -6.49
CA VAL A 109 -7.05 15.06 -6.56
C VAL A 109 -7.62 14.53 -5.25
N GLU A 110 -7.06 14.96 -4.12
CA GLU A 110 -7.51 14.57 -2.79
C GLU A 110 -8.99 14.95 -2.57
N THR A 111 -9.36 16.18 -2.89
CA THR A 111 -10.75 16.66 -2.82
C THR A 111 -11.69 15.80 -3.66
N ALA A 112 -11.28 15.41 -4.88
CA ALA A 112 -12.09 14.58 -5.76
C ALA A 112 -12.29 13.15 -5.21
N LEU A 113 -11.24 12.55 -4.62
CA LEU A 113 -11.32 11.23 -4.00
C LEU A 113 -12.19 11.23 -2.74
N ILE A 114 -12.05 12.25 -1.89
CA ILE A 114 -12.89 12.42 -0.69
C ILE A 114 -14.37 12.57 -1.07
N LYS A 115 -14.67 13.36 -2.12
CA LYS A 115 -16.05 13.48 -2.65
C LYS A 115 -16.64 12.15 -3.14
N LYS A 116 -15.79 11.19 -3.54
CA LYS A 116 -16.18 9.82 -3.90
C LYS A 116 -16.28 8.88 -2.68
N GLY A 117 -16.18 9.41 -1.46
CA GLY A 117 -16.32 8.66 -0.21
C GLY A 117 -15.06 7.89 0.20
N LEU A 118 -13.92 8.16 -0.44
CA LEU A 118 -12.67 7.49 -0.10
C LEU A 118 -12.03 8.11 1.14
N LYS A 119 -11.59 7.26 2.07
CA LYS A 119 -10.83 7.67 3.26
C LYS A 119 -9.34 7.54 3.00
N MET A 120 -8.68 8.68 2.91
CA MET A 120 -7.25 8.79 2.64
C MET A 120 -6.45 8.44 3.90
N ARG A 121 -5.38 7.64 3.74
CA ARG A 121 -4.44 7.24 4.80
C ARG A 121 -3.04 7.77 4.62
N SER A 122 -2.75 8.30 3.43
CA SER A 122 -1.51 9.02 3.17
C SER A 122 -1.80 10.24 2.31
N ARG A 123 -0.82 11.15 2.26
CA ARG A 123 -0.78 12.15 1.19
C ARG A 123 -0.63 11.47 -0.17
N ILE A 124 -1.05 12.15 -1.23
CA ILE A 124 -0.85 11.72 -2.61
C ILE A 124 0.63 11.82 -2.96
N LYS A 125 1.18 10.74 -3.51
CA LYS A 125 2.58 10.64 -3.93
C LYS A 125 2.66 10.46 -5.43
N MET A 126 3.63 11.13 -6.05
CA MET A 126 3.97 10.89 -7.45
C MET A 126 4.72 9.56 -7.57
N GLU A 127 4.43 8.79 -8.61
CA GLU A 127 5.18 7.58 -8.92
C GLU A 127 6.28 7.90 -9.92
N ALA A 128 7.51 7.48 -9.65
CA ALA A 128 8.59 7.58 -10.62
C ALA A 128 8.44 6.55 -11.75
N ILE A 129 8.97 6.89 -12.91
CA ILE A 129 9.14 5.95 -14.03
C ILE A 129 10.15 4.88 -13.58
N ARG A 130 10.00 3.67 -14.13
CA ARG A 130 11.02 2.64 -14.01
C ARG A 130 11.74 2.49 -15.34
N ASP A 131 13.04 2.27 -15.28
CA ASP A 131 13.83 1.93 -16.47
C ASP A 131 13.42 0.54 -16.99
N PRO A 132 13.92 0.11 -18.18
CA PRO A 132 13.63 -1.22 -18.72
C PRO A 132 14.04 -2.37 -17.80
N ASP A 133 15.04 -2.16 -16.94
CA ASP A 133 15.54 -3.14 -15.96
C ASP A 133 14.70 -3.17 -14.67
N GLY A 134 13.73 -2.26 -14.55
CA GLY A 134 12.80 -2.17 -13.43
C GLY A 134 13.29 -1.31 -12.26
N ASN A 135 14.43 -0.61 -12.37
CA ASN A 135 14.91 0.32 -11.35
C ASN A 135 14.11 1.62 -11.37
N LEU A 136 14.05 2.31 -10.23
CA LEU A 136 13.39 3.62 -10.14
C LEU A 136 14.28 4.70 -10.77
N THR A 137 13.69 5.53 -11.64
CA THR A 137 14.36 6.72 -12.17
C THR A 137 13.95 7.96 -11.37
N GLU A 138 14.59 9.09 -11.66
CA GLU A 138 14.23 10.40 -11.12
C GLU A 138 13.02 11.04 -11.83
N TRP A 139 12.61 10.50 -12.98
CA TRP A 139 11.55 11.07 -13.80
C TRP A 139 10.18 10.66 -13.29
N LEU A 140 9.27 11.63 -13.22
CA LEU A 140 7.90 11.38 -12.79
C LEU A 140 7.10 10.66 -13.88
N SER A 141 6.31 9.68 -13.47
CA SER A 141 5.33 9.05 -14.34
C SER A 141 4.03 9.86 -14.38
N ARG A 142 3.13 9.50 -15.30
CA ARG A 142 1.75 10.02 -15.35
C ARG A 142 0.83 9.36 -14.31
N ARG A 143 1.41 8.69 -13.31
CA ARG A 143 0.70 7.98 -12.24
C ARG A 143 0.99 8.62 -10.89
N ARG A 144 -0.05 8.63 -10.07
CA ARG A 144 0.03 8.95 -8.66
C ARG A 144 -0.48 7.77 -7.87
N PHE A 145 -0.14 7.73 -6.59
CA PHE A 145 -0.73 6.78 -5.69
C PHE A 145 -1.00 7.39 -4.32
N VAL A 146 -1.95 6.77 -3.63
CA VAL A 146 -2.30 7.08 -2.26
C VAL A 146 -2.73 5.80 -1.55
N TYR A 147 -2.42 5.70 -0.27
CA TYR A 147 -3.00 4.66 0.57
C TYR A 147 -4.37 5.11 1.05
N ILE A 148 -5.36 4.24 0.92
CA ILE A 148 -6.74 4.45 1.36
C ILE A 148 -7.19 3.27 2.24
N ASP A 149 -8.29 3.46 2.98
CA ASP A 149 -9.02 2.30 3.51
C ASP A 149 -9.46 1.39 2.36
N VAL A 150 -9.43 0.07 2.58
CA VAL A 150 -10.01 -0.87 1.62
C VAL A 150 -11.50 -0.54 1.44
N PRO A 151 -11.94 -0.15 0.23
CA PRO A 151 -13.34 0.20 0.01
C PRO A 151 -14.25 -1.01 0.28
N LYS A 152 -15.31 -0.79 1.07
CA LYS A 152 -16.32 -1.83 1.34
C LYS A 152 -17.14 -2.19 0.10
N THR A 153 -17.31 -1.22 -0.79
CA THR A 153 -18.01 -1.35 -2.08
C THR A 153 -17.05 -1.06 -3.21
N SER A 154 -17.29 -1.66 -4.38
CA SER A 154 -16.51 -1.35 -5.58
C SER A 154 -16.64 0.14 -5.90
N ILE A 155 -15.51 0.80 -6.11
CA ILE A 155 -15.50 2.19 -6.57
C ILE A 155 -15.53 2.26 -8.09
N GLU A 156 -16.00 3.39 -8.61
CA GLU A 156 -15.90 3.69 -10.04
C GLU A 156 -14.44 3.69 -10.47
N THR A 157 -14.11 2.87 -11.47
CA THR A 157 -12.75 2.74 -11.99
C THR A 157 -12.32 3.90 -12.87
N ARG A 158 -13.29 4.74 -13.29
CA ARG A 158 -13.07 5.95 -14.07
C ARG A 158 -13.84 7.10 -13.43
N ILE A 159 -13.13 8.15 -13.04
CA ILE A 159 -13.74 9.35 -12.46
C ILE A 159 -13.24 10.60 -13.17
N GLN A 160 -13.96 11.69 -12.99
CA GLN A 160 -13.58 13.01 -13.47
C GLN A 160 -12.83 13.76 -12.35
N ILE A 161 -11.63 14.28 -12.65
CA ILE A 161 -10.89 15.19 -11.77
C ILE A 161 -10.56 16.46 -12.55
N GLY A 162 -11.22 17.57 -12.20
CA GLY A 162 -11.22 18.79 -13.01
C GLY A 162 -11.73 18.48 -14.42
N GLN A 163 -10.91 18.74 -15.44
CA GLN A 163 -11.22 18.44 -16.84
C GLN A 163 -10.73 17.06 -17.32
N PHE A 164 -10.02 16.30 -16.48
CA PHE A 164 -9.40 15.04 -16.88
C PHE A 164 -10.22 13.82 -16.44
N LYS A 165 -10.40 12.86 -17.35
CA LYS A 165 -10.90 11.52 -17.03
C LYS A 165 -9.72 10.66 -16.59
N VAL A 166 -9.75 10.22 -15.34
CA VAL A 166 -8.67 9.41 -14.75
C VAL A 166 -9.11 7.97 -14.54
N ARG A 167 -8.14 7.05 -14.51
CA ARG A 167 -8.36 5.66 -14.13
C ARG A 167 -7.89 5.39 -12.72
N LEU A 168 -8.76 4.77 -11.92
CA LEU A 168 -8.48 4.31 -10.57
C LEU A 168 -8.22 2.80 -10.58
N TYR A 169 -7.19 2.36 -9.87
CA TYR A 169 -6.84 0.96 -9.72
C TYR A 169 -6.36 0.67 -8.31
N TYR A 170 -6.85 -0.42 -7.71
CA TYR A 170 -6.38 -0.96 -6.45
C TYR A 170 -6.45 -2.49 -6.53
N LYS A 171 -5.70 -3.19 -5.67
CA LYS A 171 -5.53 -4.65 -5.76
C LYS A 171 -6.86 -5.40 -5.67
N GLU A 172 -7.71 -5.00 -4.73
CA GLU A 172 -8.98 -5.66 -4.40
C GLU A 172 -10.04 -5.50 -5.50
N LEU A 173 -9.88 -4.49 -6.37
CA LEU A 173 -10.76 -4.28 -7.52
C LEU A 173 -10.86 -5.53 -8.41
N ARG A 174 -9.76 -6.27 -8.59
CA ARG A 174 -9.73 -7.47 -9.43
C ARG A 174 -10.70 -8.55 -8.96
N ALA A 175 -10.89 -8.68 -7.65
CA ALA A 175 -11.83 -9.66 -7.10
C ALA A 175 -13.29 -9.29 -7.43
N THR A 176 -13.57 -7.98 -7.58
CA THR A 176 -14.91 -7.47 -7.88
C THR A 176 -15.22 -7.35 -9.36
N MET A 177 -14.22 -7.29 -10.23
CA MET A 177 -14.40 -7.17 -11.68
C MET A 177 -14.90 -8.49 -12.29
N ALA A 178 -15.92 -8.39 -13.13
CA ALA A 178 -16.38 -9.50 -13.95
C ALA A 178 -15.37 -9.78 -15.08
N CYS A 179 -15.07 -11.05 -15.29
CA CYS A 179 -14.28 -11.53 -16.41
C CYS A 179 -14.99 -11.19 -17.71
N LYS A 180 -14.31 -10.54 -18.66
CA LYS A 180 -14.93 -10.19 -19.96
C LYS A 180 -15.26 -11.39 -20.85
N LYS A 181 -14.68 -12.56 -20.56
CA LYS A 181 -14.90 -13.79 -21.32
C LYS A 181 -16.12 -14.56 -20.81
N CYS A 182 -16.26 -14.74 -19.50
CA CYS A 182 -17.32 -15.57 -18.92
C CYS A 182 -18.22 -14.86 -17.91
N LEU A 183 -18.05 -13.55 -17.73
CA LEU A 183 -18.85 -12.67 -16.87
C LEU A 183 -18.84 -13.00 -15.37
N GLN A 184 -18.17 -14.09 -14.97
CA GLN A 184 -17.93 -14.44 -13.57
C GLN A 184 -16.81 -13.59 -12.93
N LYS A 185 -16.89 -13.40 -11.62
CA LYS A 185 -15.92 -12.62 -10.83
C LYS A 185 -14.71 -13.48 -10.41
N GLY A 186 -13.68 -12.82 -9.88
CA GLY A 186 -12.52 -13.49 -9.27
C GLY A 186 -11.38 -13.86 -10.22
N HIS A 187 -11.50 -13.59 -11.51
CA HIS A 187 -10.44 -13.83 -12.50
C HIS A 187 -10.51 -12.87 -13.69
N THR A 188 -9.43 -12.79 -14.47
CA THR A 188 -9.35 -11.99 -15.70
C THR A 188 -9.55 -12.87 -16.95
N ALA A 189 -9.91 -12.26 -18.08
CA ALA A 189 -10.09 -12.99 -19.35
C ALA A 189 -8.84 -13.76 -19.79
N ILE A 190 -7.64 -13.26 -19.47
CA ILE A 190 -6.36 -13.89 -19.80
C ILE A 190 -6.18 -15.23 -19.05
N HIS A 191 -6.69 -15.33 -17.83
CA HIS A 191 -6.61 -16.55 -17.01
C HIS A 191 -7.95 -17.28 -16.90
N CYS A 192 -8.84 -17.07 -17.86
CA CYS A 192 -10.19 -17.63 -17.83
C CYS A 192 -10.25 -19.00 -18.54
N LEU A 193 -10.41 -20.05 -17.72
CA LEU A 193 -10.63 -21.42 -18.20
C LEU A 193 -12.07 -21.67 -18.68
N ASN A 194 -13.01 -20.80 -18.28
CA ASN A 194 -14.41 -20.91 -18.69
C ASN A 194 -14.60 -20.62 -20.19
N LYS A 195 -15.69 -21.15 -20.74
CA LYS A 195 -16.13 -20.87 -22.11
C LYS A 195 -16.52 -19.39 -22.25
N GLU A 196 -16.30 -18.84 -23.43
CA GLU A 196 -16.71 -17.48 -23.76
C GLU A 196 -18.23 -17.38 -23.84
N ILE A 197 -18.79 -16.34 -23.22
CA ILE A 197 -20.21 -16.04 -23.16
C ILE A 197 -20.45 -14.75 -23.96
N CYS A 198 -21.47 -14.75 -24.82
CA CYS A 198 -21.89 -13.55 -25.53
C CYS A 198 -22.63 -12.61 -24.57
N TYR A 199 -22.05 -11.43 -24.34
CA TYR A 199 -22.61 -10.40 -23.45
C TYR A 199 -24.05 -10.00 -23.81
N ASN A 200 -24.38 -9.96 -25.10
CA ASN A 200 -25.72 -9.57 -25.56
C ASN A 200 -26.76 -10.67 -25.37
N CYS A 201 -26.36 -11.95 -25.41
CA CYS A 201 -27.27 -13.08 -25.29
C CYS A 201 -27.73 -13.28 -23.84
N GLU A 202 -26.84 -13.12 -22.85
CA GLU A 202 -27.19 -13.33 -21.43
C GLU A 202 -28.11 -12.24 -20.87
N THR A 203 -28.06 -11.02 -21.41
CA THR A 203 -28.98 -9.93 -21.03
C THR A 203 -30.40 -10.08 -21.59
N LEU A 204 -30.60 -10.92 -22.61
CA LEU A 204 -31.92 -11.15 -23.22
C LEU A 204 -32.78 -12.14 -22.42
N ASP A 205 -32.16 -13.07 -21.68
CA ASP A 205 -32.90 -14.09 -20.91
C ASP A 205 -33.59 -13.53 -19.64
N ILE A 206 -33.27 -12.30 -19.22
CA ILE A 206 -33.86 -11.68 -18.02
C ILE A 206 -35.17 -10.91 -18.35
N ASN A 207 -35.45 -10.63 -19.62
CA ASN A 207 -36.58 -9.78 -20.04
C ASN A 207 -37.75 -10.51 -20.71
N LEU A 208 -37.75 -11.84 -20.76
CA LEU A 208 -38.89 -12.61 -21.27
C LEU A 208 -39.79 -13.10 -20.12
N GLN A 209 -40.58 -12.21 -19.54
CA GLN A 209 -41.83 -12.64 -18.92
C GLN A 209 -42.86 -12.90 -20.02
N PRO A 210 -43.42 -14.12 -20.14
CA PRO A 210 -44.42 -14.41 -21.16
C PRO A 210 -45.74 -13.77 -20.75
N THR A 211 -46.13 -12.66 -21.40
CA THR A 211 -47.53 -12.23 -21.38
C THR A 211 -48.34 -13.25 -22.18
N ARG A 212 -48.98 -14.20 -21.48
CA ARG A 212 -50.06 -15.01 -22.03
C ARG A 212 -51.17 -14.06 -22.49
N ARG A 213 -51.45 -14.04 -23.79
CA ARG A 213 -52.74 -13.57 -24.32
C ARG A 213 -53.58 -14.79 -24.66
N VAL A 214 -54.77 -14.85 -24.06
CA VAL A 214 -55.96 -15.56 -24.56
C VAL A 214 -56.63 -14.63 -25.56
#